data_AF-A0A2M6WCI0-F1
#
_entry.id   AF-A0A2M6WCI0-F1
#
_cell.length_a   1.000
_cell.length_b   1.000
_cell.length_c   1.000
_cell.angle_alpha   90.00
_cell.angle_beta   90.00
_cell.angle_gamma   90.00
#
_symmetry.space_group_name_H-M   'P 1'
#
loop_
_entity.id
_entity.type
_entity.pdbx_description
1 polymer ?
#
loop_
_entity_poly.entity_id
_entity_poly.type
_entity_poly.pdbx_seq_one_letter_code
_entity_poly.pdbx_strand_id
1 'polypeptide(L)' 'MKLRSVKEIKNLKGKRVLLRADFNVPLDSRGRITDDFKIKAGLATINYLLKKKASV' A
#
# COMPACT_ATOMS: atom_id res chain seq x y z
N MET A 1 -4.24 3.39 22.94
CA MET A 1 -3.47 2.23 22.42
C MET A 1 -2.37 2.75 21.50
N LYS A 2 -1.13 2.27 21.61
CA LYS A 2 -0.05 2.67 20.69
C LYS A 2 -0.09 1.79 19.43
N LEU A 3 -0.38 2.40 18.28
CA LEU A 3 -0.29 1.71 16.99
C LEU A 3 1.19 1.52 16.61
N ARG A 4 1.54 0.33 16.14
CA ARG A 4 2.89 0.01 15.65
C ARG A 4 2.98 0.31 14.17
N SER A 5 4.06 0.97 13.76
CA SER A 5 4.35 1.19 12.34
C SER A 5 4.88 -0.07 11.68
N VAL A 6 4.58 -0.26 10.39
CA VAL A 6 5.20 -1.30 9.55
C VAL A 6 6.73 -1.21 9.56
N LYS A 7 7.30 -0.01 9.79
CA LYS A 7 8.74 0.23 9.85
C LYS A 7 9.42 -0.43 11.06
N GLU A 8 8.65 -0.76 12.10
CA GLU A 8 9.15 -1.38 13.33
C GLU A 8 9.24 -2.91 13.24
N ILE A 9 8.71 -3.52 12.17
CA ILE A 9 8.69 -4.97 11.99
C ILE A 9 10.04 -5.44 11.44
N LYS A 10 10.79 -6.21 12.24
CA LYS A 10 12.16 -6.66 11.87
C LYS A 10 12.20 -7.72 10.76
N ASN A 11 11.25 -8.66 10.73
CA ASN A 11 11.27 -9.80 9.81
C ASN A 11 10.03 -9.85 8.90
N LEU A 12 10.16 -9.22 7.73
CA LEU A 12 9.11 -9.18 6.69
C LEU A 12 9.41 -10.09 5.49
N LYS A 13 10.64 -10.61 5.36
CA LYS A 13 11.06 -11.43 4.22
C LYS A 13 10.23 -12.71 4.12
N GLY A 14 9.60 -12.93 2.96
CA GLY A 14 8.75 -14.09 2.69
C GLY A 14 7.41 -14.11 3.43
N LYS A 15 7.06 -13.04 4.16
CA LYS A 15 5.78 -12.93 4.85
C LYS A 15 4.72 -12.40 3.89
N ARG A 16 3.49 -12.94 4.01
CA ARG A 16 2.30 -12.38 3.36
C ARG A 16 1.72 -11.29 4.25
N VAL A 17 1.52 -10.10 3.70
CA VAL A 17 1.04 -8.91 4.42
C VAL A 17 -0.30 -8.50 3.84
N LEU A 18 -1.36 -8.56 4.64
CA LEU A 18 -2.64 -7.99 4.28
C LEU A 18 -2.58 -6.47 4.44
N LEU A 19 -2.48 -5.75 3.32
CA LEU A 19 -2.43 -4.29 3.31
C LEU A 19 -3.80 -3.70 2.98
N ARG A 20 -4.40 -3.00 3.96
CA ARG A 20 -5.58 -2.16 3.70
C ARG A 20 -5.12 -0.82 3.12
N ALA A 21 -5.50 -0.54 1.87
CA ALA A 21 -5.23 0.73 1.19
C ALA A 21 -6.54 1.46 0.85
N ASP A 22 -6.49 2.80 0.73
CA ASP A 22 -7.59 3.60 0.17
C ASP A 22 -7.38 3.78 -1.33
N PHE A 23 -8.06 2.98 -2.14
CA PHE A 23 -8.10 3.09 -3.60
C PHE A 23 -9.45 3.58 -4.13
N ASN A 24 -10.23 4.27 -3.30
CA ASN A 24 -11.47 4.90 -3.75
C ASN A 24 -11.14 6.18 -4.53
N VAL A 25 -10.92 6.05 -5.83
CA VAL A 25 -10.53 7.11 -6.77
C VAL A 25 -11.67 7.47 -7.73
N PRO A 26 -11.74 8.73 -8.20
CA PRO A 26 -12.74 9.12 -9.19
C PRO A 26 -12.45 8.47 -10.55
N LEU A 27 -13.53 8.09 -11.24
CA LEU A 27 -13.50 7.51 -12.58
C LEU A 27 -14.30 8.37 -13.56
N ASP A 28 -13.91 8.39 -14.83
CA ASP A 28 -14.71 8.97 -15.91
C ASP A 28 -15.83 8.02 -16.38
N SER A 29 -16.65 8.48 -17.33
CA SER A 29 -17.76 7.69 -17.90
C SER A 29 -17.32 6.42 -18.64
N ARG A 30 -16.03 6.27 -18.94
CA ARG A 30 -15.43 5.07 -19.55
C ARG A 30 -14.73 4.19 -18.51
N GLY A 31 -14.84 4.51 -17.22
CA GLY A 31 -14.21 3.79 -16.12
C GLY A 31 -12.71 4.04 -15.98
N ARG A 32 -12.17 5.09 -16.60
CA ARG A 32 -10.74 5.44 -16.48
C ARG A 32 -10.52 6.33 -15.26
N ILE A 33 -9.41 6.09 -14.56
CA ILE A 33 -9.00 6.92 -13.41
C ILE A 33 -8.73 8.35 -13.90
N THR A 34 -9.37 9.32 -13.27
CA THR A 34 -9.17 10.75 -13.57
C THR A 34 -8.22 11.45 -12.60
N ASP A 35 -8.08 10.91 -11.38
CA ASP A 35 -7.10 11.35 -10.38
C ASP A 35 -6.53 10.12 -9.65
N ASP A 36 -5.21 9.97 -9.69
CA ASP A 36 -4.48 8.83 -9.13
C ASP A 36 -3.75 9.15 -7.82
N PHE A 37 -3.99 10.31 -7.21
CA PHE A 37 -3.29 10.77 -6.01
C PHE A 37 -3.29 9.73 -4.89
N LYS A 38 -4.45 9.11 -4.61
CA LYS A 38 -4.58 8.08 -3.56
C LYS A 38 -3.78 6.81 -3.85
N ILE A 39 -3.72 6.40 -5.12
CA ILE A 39 -2.92 5.25 -5.55
C ILE A 39 -1.45 5.58 -5.32
N LYS A 40 -0.98 6.74 -5.81
CA LYS A 40 0.40 7.21 -5.63
C LYS A 40 0.79 7.33 -4.16
N ALA A 41 -0.09 7.83 -3.30
CA ALA A 41 0.14 7.91 -1.86
C ALA A 41 0.39 6.53 -1.21
N GLY A 42 -0.31 5.49 -1.68
CA GLY A 42 -0.14 4.12 -1.20
C GLY A 42 1.18 3.46 -1.61
N LEU A 43 1.80 3.90 -2.72
CA LEU A 43 3.01 3.29 -3.28
C LEU A 43 4.18 3.28 -2.31
N ALA A 44 4.30 4.29 -1.44
CA ALA A 44 5.39 4.35 -0.47
C ALA A 44 5.42 3.11 0.46
N THR A 45 4.26 2.65 0.91
CA THR A 45 4.13 1.47 1.78
C THR A 45 4.31 0.17 1.00
N ILE A 46 3.73 0.07 -0.19
CA ILE A 46 3.87 -1.10 -1.07
C ILE A 46 5.36 -1.31 -1.43
N ASN A 47 6.04 -0.26 -1.87
CA ASN A 47 7.46 -0.31 -2.22
C ASN A 47 8.34 -0.66 -1.01
N TYR A 48 8.01 -0.18 0.19
CA TYR A 48 8.70 -0.58 1.41
C TYR A 48 8.57 -2.09 1.67
N LEU A 49 7.36 -2.65 1.58
CA LEU A 49 7.10 -4.08 1.78
C LEU A 49 7.82 -4.95 0.73
N LEU A 50 7.72 -4.57 -0.55
CA LEU A 50 8.40 -5.26 -1.64
C LEU A 50 9.94 -5.21 -1.48
N LYS A 51 10.51 -4.05 -1.12
CA LYS A 51 11.95 -3.91 -0.84
C LYS A 51 12.39 -4.82 0.32
N LYS A 52 11.51 -5.07 1.29
CA LYS A 52 11.74 -6.02 2.40
C LYS A 52 11.49 -7.47 2.01
N LYS A 53 11.20 -7.76 0.73
CA LYS A 53 10.89 -9.09 0.19
C LYS A 53 9.65 -9.71 0.85
N ALA A 54 8.69 -8.89 1.27
CA ALA A 54 7.37 -9.34 1.65
C ALA A 54 6.52 -9.57 0.39
N SER A 55 5.47 -10.38 0.52
CA SER A 55 4.37 -10.48 -0.43
C SER A 55 3.24 -9.61 0.10
N VAL A 56 2.83 -8.64 -0.71
CA VAL A 56 1.71 -7.72 -0.45
C VAL A 56 0.65 -7.92 -1.51
#